data_AF-A0A4D7H111-F1
#
_entry.id   AF-A0A4D7H111-F1
#
_cell.length_a   1.000
_cell.length_b   1.000
_cell.length_c   1.000
_cell.angle_alpha   90.00
_cell.angle_beta   90.00
_cell.angle_gamma   90.00
#
_symmetry.space_group_name_H-M   'P 1'
#
loop_
_entity.id
_entity.type
_entity.pdbx_description
1 polymer ?
#
loop_
_entity_poly.entity_id
_entity_poly.type
_entity_poly.pdbx_seq_one_letter_code
_entity_poly.pdbx_strand_id
1 'polypeptide(L)'
;MAEEATAIGIEQRIRLSNPEPSGRVGAEVTYHLADETTALELRFRGNSSRTVSASDGFERVEPGVYRWDRETSRPTLAFERSVSETTLDHYGAGVDTGEWAAVDVRRLTPSIRGRTVGATGVSTNVTVEGPGYATSVFAFLGPVDVYDRTVGDERVSLVVPEAASLRSEPSAVLDSVASAGARLPESEYEATHLFAIPAESVRTTAGGLSFDGGATAWVRDDASVDADSNVWVHEYVHLRQSYRASEEMRWFREASAEYYASYLSLQSGDLAYERFRGTVSTDAHADAVLSTPTNWSTPLVPYRKGPRVLASLDASIHEATGGERTLTTVFERVNAHEGRLDYESFREIVVEVSDRSVGDDLDRYVRTTAAPPVPDRPALYTQYPGDDPDGDGLTNAEERAAGTNPFVADADSASAGDGHPRTNGSAAEDGGETDDSGETDDSGEVSDVDGERSGSNDAAGDTDDDGLSDATERELGTDPERVDTDGDGYGDGREVDAGTDPTRRTNPVAFWAARVLTSLKSVVSAAAVGPVGA
;
A
#
# COMPACT_ATOMS: atom_id res chain seq x y z
N MET A 1 -30.79 13.33 -7.01
CA MET A 1 -31.62 12.29 -7.66
C MET A 1 -31.41 11.04 -6.83
N ALA A 2 -32.46 10.41 -6.31
CA ALA A 2 -32.29 9.17 -5.56
C ALA A 2 -31.65 8.12 -6.49
N GLU A 3 -30.48 7.59 -6.15
CA GLU A 3 -29.96 6.39 -6.80
C GLU A 3 -31.07 5.34 -6.78
N GLU A 4 -31.52 4.89 -7.95
CA GLU A 4 -32.31 3.67 -8.02
C GLU A 4 -31.41 2.56 -7.50
N ALA A 5 -31.60 2.18 -6.23
CA ALA A 5 -30.94 1.05 -5.62
C ALA A 5 -31.09 -0.13 -6.58
N THR A 6 -29.97 -0.62 -7.10
CA THR A 6 -29.98 -1.71 -8.08
C THR A 6 -30.65 -2.90 -7.42
N ALA A 7 -31.85 -3.26 -7.88
CA ALA A 7 -32.60 -4.37 -7.29
C ALA A 7 -31.73 -5.64 -7.33
N ILE A 8 -31.62 -6.31 -6.18
CA ILE A 8 -30.82 -7.52 -6.01
C ILE A 8 -31.59 -8.69 -6.60
N GLY A 9 -31.01 -9.32 -7.64
CA GLY A 9 -31.61 -10.48 -8.29
C GLY A 9 -31.07 -11.81 -7.79
N ILE A 10 -29.87 -11.80 -7.19
CA ILE A 10 -29.18 -12.98 -6.68
C ILE A 10 -28.47 -12.61 -5.38
N GLU A 11 -28.67 -13.38 -4.32
CA GLU A 11 -27.87 -13.33 -3.10
C GLU A 11 -27.03 -14.62 -3.02
N GLN A 12 -25.70 -14.49 -2.90
CA GLN A 12 -24.81 -15.61 -2.63
C GLN A 12 -24.36 -15.59 -1.17
N ARG A 13 -24.49 -16.74 -0.50
CA ARG A 13 -23.98 -16.97 0.85
C ARG A 13 -22.82 -17.95 0.76
N ILE A 14 -21.65 -17.49 1.15
CA ILE A 14 -20.40 -18.24 1.08
C ILE A 14 -20.03 -18.64 2.50
N ARG A 15 -19.82 -19.94 2.72
CA ARG A 15 -19.23 -20.48 3.94
C ARG A 15 -17.85 -21.00 3.59
N LEU A 16 -16.82 -20.41 4.18
CA LEU A 16 -15.43 -20.84 4.03
C LEU A 16 -15.10 -21.87 5.12
N SER A 17 -14.55 -23.00 4.70
CA SER A 17 -14.12 -24.07 5.60
C SER A 17 -12.66 -23.87 6.00
N ASN A 18 -12.32 -24.32 7.21
CA ASN A 18 -10.96 -24.25 7.72
C ASN A 18 -9.97 -24.95 6.77
N PRO A 19 -8.74 -24.44 6.68
CA PRO A 19 -7.72 -24.99 5.80
C PRO A 19 -7.16 -26.33 6.31
N GLU A 20 -7.79 -27.44 5.96
CA GLU A 20 -7.25 -28.78 6.21
C GLU A 20 -7.41 -29.67 4.96
N PRO A 21 -6.31 -30.11 4.30
CA PRO A 21 -4.89 -29.82 4.55
C PRO A 21 -4.45 -28.43 4.06
N SER A 22 -3.26 -27.98 4.46
CA SER A 22 -2.66 -26.70 4.03
C SER A 22 -2.58 -26.56 2.50
N GLY A 23 -2.56 -25.30 2.05
CA GLY A 23 -2.57 -24.93 0.64
C GLY A 23 -3.93 -25.16 -0.04
N ARG A 24 -5.02 -25.38 0.72
CA ARG A 24 -6.37 -25.59 0.19
C ARG A 24 -7.43 -24.91 1.03
N VAL A 25 -8.25 -24.11 0.36
CA VAL A 25 -9.42 -23.47 0.98
C VAL A 25 -10.69 -24.05 0.39
N GLY A 26 -11.54 -24.59 1.27
CA GLY A 26 -12.89 -25.06 0.94
C GLY A 26 -13.91 -23.93 0.99
N ALA A 27 -14.88 -23.97 0.08
CA ALA A 27 -16.01 -23.06 0.08
C ALA A 27 -17.30 -23.80 -0.30
N GLU A 28 -18.35 -23.54 0.48
CA GLU A 28 -19.73 -23.90 0.15
C GLU A 28 -20.51 -22.62 -0.16
N VAL A 29 -21.09 -22.55 -1.36
CA VAL A 29 -21.86 -21.39 -1.82
C VAL A 29 -23.30 -21.79 -2.02
N THR A 30 -24.20 -21.11 -1.30
CA THR A 30 -25.66 -21.22 -1.48
C THR A 30 -26.17 -19.99 -2.21
N TYR A 31 -26.96 -20.20 -3.27
CA TYR A 31 -27.57 -19.10 -4.02
C TYR A 31 -29.05 -18.97 -3.68
N HIS A 32 -29.46 -17.77 -3.29
CA HIS A 32 -30.84 -17.36 -3.11
C HIS A 32 -31.24 -16.52 -4.34
N LEU A 33 -32.18 -17.04 -5.13
CA LEU A 33 -32.59 -16.44 -6.39
C LEU A 33 -33.94 -15.72 -6.19
N ALA A 34 -34.09 -14.55 -6.80
CA ALA A 34 -35.40 -13.92 -6.90
C ALA A 34 -36.34 -14.77 -7.76
N ASP A 35 -37.66 -14.66 -7.54
CA ASP A 35 -38.66 -15.43 -8.28
C ASP A 35 -38.60 -15.14 -9.79
N GLU A 36 -38.15 -13.95 -10.17
CA GLU A 36 -37.97 -13.50 -11.55
C GLU A 36 -36.64 -13.93 -12.19
N THR A 37 -35.81 -14.71 -11.49
CA THR A 37 -34.56 -15.23 -12.03
C THR A 37 -34.84 -16.32 -13.06
N THR A 38 -34.39 -16.11 -14.30
CA THR A 38 -34.65 -17.01 -15.45
C THR A 38 -33.44 -17.82 -15.87
N ALA A 39 -32.24 -17.41 -15.44
CA ALA A 39 -31.00 -18.09 -15.72
C ALA A 39 -29.93 -17.73 -14.69
N LEU A 40 -29.11 -18.73 -14.35
CA LEU A 40 -27.89 -18.57 -13.58
C LEU A 40 -26.81 -19.48 -14.17
N GLU A 41 -25.65 -18.92 -14.44
CA GLU A 41 -24.45 -19.63 -14.88
C GLU A 41 -23.25 -19.17 -14.06
N LEU A 42 -22.48 -20.14 -13.58
CA LEU A 42 -21.26 -19.94 -12.80
C LEU A 42 -20.06 -20.32 -13.66
N ARG A 43 -19.02 -19.48 -13.64
CA ARG A 43 -17.78 -19.73 -14.38
C ARG A 43 -16.57 -19.55 -13.49
N PHE A 44 -15.78 -20.61 -13.34
CA PHE A 44 -14.46 -20.54 -12.72
C PHE A 44 -13.43 -20.00 -13.71
N ARG A 45 -12.56 -19.10 -13.25
CA ARG A 45 -11.40 -18.61 -14.04
C ARG A 45 -10.23 -19.59 -13.93
N GLY A 46 -9.83 -20.20 -15.04
CA GLY A 46 -8.70 -21.15 -15.10
C GLY A 46 -9.04 -22.53 -14.50
N ASN A 47 -8.39 -23.58 -15.01
CA ASN A 47 -8.88 -24.97 -14.87
C ASN A 47 -7.99 -25.90 -14.03
N SER A 48 -6.86 -25.45 -13.49
CA SER A 48 -5.80 -26.34 -12.95
C SER A 48 -5.67 -26.43 -11.42
N SER A 49 -6.47 -25.69 -10.63
CA SER A 49 -6.30 -25.63 -9.17
C SER A 49 -7.60 -25.78 -8.35
N ARG A 50 -8.66 -26.35 -8.94
CA ARG A 50 -9.99 -26.43 -8.29
C ARG A 50 -10.63 -27.80 -8.40
N THR A 51 -11.29 -28.21 -7.31
CA THR A 51 -12.04 -29.46 -7.24
C THR A 51 -13.44 -29.18 -6.73
N VAL A 52 -14.45 -29.37 -7.57
CA VAL A 52 -15.86 -29.27 -7.16
C VAL A 52 -16.28 -30.62 -6.58
N SER A 53 -16.73 -30.62 -5.33
CA SER A 53 -17.13 -31.82 -4.59
C SER A 53 -18.65 -32.04 -4.61
N ALA A 54 -19.44 -30.96 -4.68
CA ALA A 54 -20.89 -31.03 -4.83
C ALA A 54 -21.44 -29.84 -5.65
N SER A 55 -22.53 -30.05 -6.38
CA SER A 55 -23.14 -29.03 -7.26
C SER A 55 -24.67 -29.20 -7.34
N ASP A 56 -25.35 -29.27 -6.20
CA ASP A 56 -26.80 -29.47 -6.16
C ASP A 56 -27.55 -28.33 -6.87
N GLY A 57 -28.51 -28.69 -7.73
CA GLY A 57 -29.20 -27.74 -8.60
C GLY A 57 -28.39 -27.16 -9.76
N PHE A 58 -27.17 -27.65 -9.99
CA PHE A 58 -26.31 -27.23 -11.10
C PHE A 58 -25.92 -28.41 -12.00
N GLU A 59 -26.13 -28.24 -13.30
CA GLU A 59 -25.57 -29.11 -14.34
C GLU A 59 -24.20 -28.58 -14.77
N ARG A 60 -23.18 -29.45 -14.76
CA ARG A 60 -21.87 -29.12 -15.33
C ARG A 60 -21.92 -29.24 -16.85
N VAL A 61 -21.87 -28.11 -17.54
CA VAL A 61 -22.03 -28.06 -19.00
C VAL A 61 -20.70 -28.12 -19.74
N GLU A 62 -19.64 -27.55 -19.15
CA GLU A 62 -18.27 -27.56 -19.65
C GLU A 62 -17.28 -27.56 -18.47
N PRO A 63 -15.98 -27.83 -18.67
CA PRO A 63 -15.00 -27.68 -17.59
C PRO A 63 -15.02 -26.28 -16.98
N GLY A 64 -15.32 -26.20 -15.67
CA GLY A 64 -15.41 -24.95 -14.93
C GLY A 64 -16.70 -24.14 -15.14
N VAL A 65 -17.69 -24.67 -15.87
CA VAL A 65 -18.97 -23.99 -16.14
C VAL A 65 -20.13 -24.81 -15.60
N TYR A 66 -20.93 -24.20 -14.73
CA TYR A 66 -22.09 -24.80 -14.07
C TYR A 66 -23.33 -23.97 -14.35
N ARG A 67 -24.42 -24.61 -14.76
CA ARG A 67 -25.68 -23.95 -15.11
C ARG A 67 -26.80 -24.43 -14.22
N TRP A 68 -27.57 -23.50 -13.67
CA TRP A 68 -28.71 -23.82 -12.84
C TRP A 68 -29.78 -24.59 -13.64
N ASP A 69 -30.34 -25.63 -13.03
CA ASP A 69 -31.36 -26.51 -13.62
C ASP A 69 -32.73 -25.84 -13.82
N ARG A 70 -32.96 -24.69 -13.17
CA ARG A 70 -34.22 -23.94 -13.11
C ARG A 70 -35.32 -24.57 -12.25
N GLU A 71 -35.01 -25.63 -11.52
CA GLU A 71 -35.97 -26.36 -10.68
C GLU A 71 -35.59 -26.21 -9.21
N THR A 72 -34.30 -26.25 -8.91
CA THR A 72 -33.80 -26.19 -7.54
C THR A 72 -33.91 -24.77 -6.99
N SER A 73 -34.78 -24.57 -6.01
CA SER A 73 -35.05 -23.25 -5.41
C SER A 73 -33.86 -22.61 -4.69
N ARG A 74 -32.92 -23.42 -4.21
CA ARG A 74 -31.70 -22.98 -3.49
C ARG A 74 -30.51 -23.83 -3.93
N PRO A 75 -29.97 -23.59 -5.14
CA PRO A 75 -28.88 -24.40 -5.65
C PRO A 75 -27.60 -24.13 -4.85
N THR A 76 -26.77 -25.15 -4.70
CA THR A 76 -25.54 -25.10 -3.90
C THR A 76 -24.34 -25.60 -4.68
N LEU A 77 -23.17 -25.05 -4.37
CA LEU A 77 -21.90 -25.45 -4.98
C LEU A 77 -20.83 -25.54 -3.90
N ALA A 78 -20.28 -26.74 -3.69
CA ALA A 78 -19.15 -26.97 -2.79
C ALA A 78 -17.89 -27.27 -3.61
N PHE A 79 -16.81 -26.57 -3.30
CA PHE A 79 -15.54 -26.72 -4.00
C PHE A 79 -14.35 -26.40 -3.11
N GLU A 80 -13.20 -26.92 -3.50
CA GLU A 80 -11.90 -26.54 -2.95
C GLU A 80 -11.07 -25.83 -4.00
N ARG A 81 -10.20 -24.94 -3.54
CA ARG A 81 -9.19 -24.29 -4.38
C ARG A 81 -7.83 -24.36 -3.73
N SER A 82 -6.82 -24.72 -4.52
CA SER A 82 -5.42 -24.58 -4.11
C SER A 82 -5.01 -23.12 -4.06
N VAL A 83 -4.39 -22.73 -2.96
CA VAL A 83 -3.83 -21.39 -2.70
C VAL A 83 -2.33 -21.52 -2.41
N SER A 84 -1.62 -20.40 -2.30
CA SER A 84 -0.20 -20.45 -1.93
C SER A 84 -0.06 -20.84 -0.46
N GLU A 85 1.01 -21.55 -0.10
CA GLU A 85 1.33 -21.79 1.31
C GLU A 85 2.22 -20.68 1.91
N THR A 86 2.82 -19.83 1.06
CA THR A 86 3.87 -18.89 1.49
C THR A 86 3.71 -17.48 0.95
N THR A 87 2.83 -17.25 -0.03
CA THR A 87 2.73 -15.96 -0.72
C THR A 87 1.29 -15.47 -0.80
N LEU A 88 1.01 -14.30 -0.23
CA LEU A 88 -0.20 -13.52 -0.48
C LEU A 88 0.07 -12.49 -1.60
N ASP A 89 -0.32 -12.85 -2.82
CA ASP A 89 -0.16 -12.01 -4.01
C ASP A 89 -1.47 -11.27 -4.34
N HIS A 90 -1.35 -10.01 -4.78
CA HIS A 90 -2.44 -9.21 -5.34
C HIS A 90 -3.24 -9.94 -6.43
N TYR A 91 -2.57 -10.79 -7.24
CA TYR A 91 -3.23 -11.57 -8.29
C TYR A 91 -3.68 -12.97 -7.85
N GLY A 92 -3.21 -13.40 -6.67
CA GLY A 92 -3.48 -14.69 -6.05
C GLY A 92 -4.90 -14.83 -5.53
N ALA A 93 -5.26 -16.05 -5.14
CA ALA A 93 -6.54 -16.32 -4.48
C ALA A 93 -6.51 -16.06 -2.99
N GLY A 94 -5.31 -16.04 -2.41
CA GLY A 94 -5.08 -16.13 -0.98
C GLY A 94 -3.82 -16.92 -0.67
N VAL A 95 -3.58 -17.06 0.63
CA VAL A 95 -2.52 -17.84 1.25
C VAL A 95 -3.12 -18.71 2.35
N ASP A 96 -2.53 -19.87 2.59
CA ASP A 96 -2.92 -20.81 3.63
C ASP A 96 -1.67 -21.49 4.21
N THR A 97 -1.33 -21.13 5.45
CA THR A 97 -0.15 -21.64 6.15
C THR A 97 -0.39 -22.99 6.82
N GLY A 98 -1.64 -23.48 6.82
CA GLY A 98 -2.10 -24.63 7.61
C GLY A 98 -2.54 -24.27 9.03
N GLU A 99 -2.06 -23.16 9.61
CA GLU A 99 -2.55 -22.65 10.90
C GLU A 99 -3.65 -21.61 10.72
N TRP A 100 -3.54 -20.81 9.66
CA TRP A 100 -4.52 -19.80 9.28
C TRP A 100 -4.49 -19.60 7.76
N ALA A 101 -5.55 -19.00 7.22
CA ALA A 101 -5.62 -18.65 5.80
C ALA A 101 -6.18 -17.23 5.60
N ALA A 102 -5.70 -16.54 4.57
CA ALA A 102 -6.23 -15.25 4.15
C ALA A 102 -6.57 -15.27 2.65
N VAL A 103 -7.78 -14.83 2.28
CA VAL A 103 -8.38 -15.18 1.00
C VAL A 103 -9.07 -13.98 0.34
N ASP A 104 -8.73 -13.70 -0.93
CA ASP A 104 -9.54 -12.84 -1.81
C ASP A 104 -10.76 -13.64 -2.28
N VAL A 105 -11.90 -13.38 -1.64
CA VAL A 105 -13.17 -14.08 -1.88
C VAL A 105 -13.60 -13.92 -3.33
N ARG A 106 -13.41 -12.72 -3.91
CA ARG A 106 -13.82 -12.40 -5.29
C ARG A 106 -13.08 -13.26 -6.30
N ARG A 107 -11.82 -13.58 -6.02
CA ARG A 107 -11.02 -14.47 -6.86
C ARG A 107 -11.32 -15.93 -6.56
N LEU A 108 -11.54 -16.29 -5.28
CA LEU A 108 -11.86 -17.65 -4.83
C LEU A 108 -13.12 -18.19 -5.52
N THR A 109 -14.20 -17.43 -5.50
CA THR A 109 -15.52 -17.84 -6.00
C THR A 109 -15.66 -17.75 -7.52
N PRO A 110 -16.56 -18.53 -8.14
CA PRO A 110 -16.83 -18.42 -9.57
C PRO A 110 -17.46 -17.06 -9.90
N SER A 111 -17.20 -16.57 -11.10
CA SER A 111 -17.95 -15.43 -11.64
C SER A 111 -19.39 -15.83 -11.95
N ILE A 112 -20.33 -14.95 -11.61
CA ILE A 112 -21.77 -15.15 -11.77
C ILE A 112 -22.25 -14.46 -13.05
N ARG A 113 -23.04 -15.17 -13.85
CA ARG A 113 -23.82 -14.61 -14.95
C ARG A 113 -25.29 -14.99 -14.76
N GLY A 114 -26.05 -14.06 -14.21
CA GLY A 114 -27.48 -14.21 -13.97
C GLY A 114 -28.33 -13.43 -14.96
N ARG A 115 -29.60 -13.82 -15.09
CA ARG A 115 -30.64 -13.00 -15.71
C ARG A 115 -31.85 -13.00 -14.79
N THR A 116 -32.10 -11.86 -14.14
CA THR A 116 -33.31 -11.61 -13.35
C THR A 116 -34.07 -10.45 -13.98
N VAL A 117 -35.39 -10.61 -14.17
CA VAL A 117 -36.22 -9.53 -14.73
C VAL A 117 -36.34 -8.42 -13.69
N GLY A 118 -35.97 -7.19 -14.06
CA GLY A 118 -36.08 -6.03 -13.17
C GLY A 118 -34.98 -5.91 -12.10
N ALA A 119 -34.01 -6.82 -12.07
CA ALA A 119 -32.93 -6.83 -11.09
C ALA A 119 -31.61 -7.29 -11.72
N THR A 120 -30.52 -6.59 -11.41
CA THR A 120 -29.17 -6.88 -11.93
C THR A 120 -28.12 -7.02 -10.83
N GLY A 121 -28.47 -6.69 -9.59
CA GLY A 121 -27.56 -6.72 -8.46
C GLY A 121 -27.28 -8.14 -7.97
N VAL A 122 -26.04 -8.36 -7.54
CA VAL A 122 -25.64 -9.56 -6.79
C VAL A 122 -25.19 -9.09 -5.41
N SER A 123 -25.76 -9.66 -4.34
CA SER A 123 -25.26 -9.45 -2.98
C SER A 123 -24.45 -10.66 -2.53
N THR A 124 -23.40 -10.40 -1.74
CA THR A 124 -22.45 -11.42 -1.27
C THR A 124 -22.37 -11.35 0.24
N ASN A 125 -22.67 -12.45 0.92
CA ASN A 125 -22.46 -12.62 2.35
C ASN A 125 -21.46 -13.75 2.57
N VAL A 126 -20.44 -13.51 3.41
CA VAL A 126 -19.36 -14.46 3.65
C VAL A 126 -19.30 -14.76 5.14
N THR A 127 -19.16 -16.04 5.45
CA THR A 127 -18.97 -16.56 6.81
C THR A 127 -17.80 -17.53 6.82
N VAL A 128 -17.15 -17.66 7.97
CA VAL A 128 -16.10 -18.63 8.23
C VAL A 128 -16.65 -19.70 9.19
N GLU A 129 -16.31 -20.97 8.97
CA GLU A 129 -16.79 -22.08 9.79
C GLU A 129 -16.17 -22.12 11.19
N GLY A 130 -14.89 -21.76 11.30
CA GLY A 130 -14.15 -21.64 12.55
C GLY A 130 -14.02 -20.19 13.03
N PRO A 131 -13.05 -19.92 13.93
CA PRO A 131 -12.69 -18.54 14.24
C PRO A 131 -12.20 -17.81 12.98
N GLY A 132 -12.48 -16.51 12.90
CA GLY A 132 -12.06 -15.68 11.78
C GLY A 132 -12.98 -14.51 11.55
N TYR A 133 -12.69 -13.78 10.47
CA TYR A 133 -13.40 -12.57 10.09
C TYR A 133 -13.50 -12.51 8.58
N ALA A 134 -14.67 -12.15 8.08
CA ALA A 134 -14.91 -12.06 6.65
C ALA A 134 -15.70 -10.81 6.29
N THR A 135 -15.30 -10.21 5.17
CA THR A 135 -16.08 -9.24 4.42
C THR A 135 -16.59 -9.90 3.13
N SER A 136 -17.32 -9.16 2.31
CA SER A 136 -17.77 -9.63 1.01
C SER A 136 -16.63 -9.84 0.00
N VAL A 137 -15.42 -9.30 0.26
CA VAL A 137 -14.29 -9.31 -0.68
C VAL A 137 -13.05 -10.01 -0.14
N PHE A 138 -12.85 -10.04 1.18
CA PHE A 138 -11.67 -10.65 1.81
C PHE A 138 -12.06 -11.37 3.08
N ALA A 139 -11.35 -12.46 3.40
CA ALA A 139 -11.57 -13.19 4.64
C ALA A 139 -10.25 -13.67 5.24
N PHE A 140 -10.20 -13.67 6.57
CA PHE A 140 -9.17 -14.29 7.37
C PHE A 140 -9.80 -15.46 8.16
N LEU A 141 -9.23 -16.65 8.02
CA LEU A 141 -9.63 -17.89 8.68
C LEU A 141 -8.57 -18.20 9.74
N GLY A 142 -8.97 -18.19 11.01
CA GLY A 142 -8.08 -18.25 12.17
C GLY A 142 -8.55 -17.28 13.26
N PRO A 143 -8.08 -17.41 14.51
CA PRO A 143 -8.45 -16.50 15.58
C PRO A 143 -7.96 -15.07 15.32
N VAL A 144 -8.84 -14.11 15.63
CA VAL A 144 -8.59 -12.68 15.45
C VAL A 144 -9.16 -11.89 16.62
N ASP A 145 -8.52 -10.77 16.93
CA ASP A 145 -9.09 -9.67 17.68
C ASP A 145 -9.58 -8.58 16.73
N VAL A 146 -10.66 -7.88 17.10
CA VAL A 146 -11.24 -6.80 16.30
C VAL A 146 -11.33 -5.54 17.15
N TYR A 147 -10.73 -4.47 16.65
CA TYR A 147 -10.70 -3.15 17.28
C TYR A 147 -11.50 -2.18 16.42
N ASP A 148 -12.49 -1.51 17.02
CA ASP A 148 -13.36 -0.58 16.31
C ASP A 148 -13.07 0.88 16.69
N ARG A 149 -13.16 1.76 15.71
CA ARG A 149 -13.15 3.23 15.87
C ARG A 149 -14.23 3.84 14.99
N THR A 150 -14.97 4.81 15.52
CA THR A 150 -15.95 5.58 14.75
C THR A 150 -15.27 6.81 14.16
N VAL A 151 -15.49 7.06 12.87
CA VAL A 151 -14.96 8.20 12.12
C VAL A 151 -16.11 8.84 11.36
N GLY A 152 -16.62 9.99 11.84
CA GLY A 152 -17.89 10.52 11.35
C GLY A 152 -19.03 9.52 11.57
N ASP A 153 -19.74 9.18 10.49
CA ASP A 153 -20.83 8.18 10.49
C ASP A 153 -20.35 6.75 10.17
N GLU A 154 -19.05 6.56 9.90
CA GLU A 154 -18.48 5.27 9.53
C GLU A 154 -17.86 4.54 10.72
N ARG A 155 -17.97 3.20 10.72
CA ARG A 155 -17.18 2.33 11.60
C ARG A 155 -15.95 1.79 10.88
N VAL A 156 -14.76 2.10 11.39
CA VAL A 156 -13.50 1.48 10.95
C VAL A 156 -13.16 0.33 11.91
N SER A 157 -13.05 -0.88 11.37
CA SER A 157 -12.68 -2.10 12.11
C SER A 157 -11.28 -2.54 11.70
N LEU A 158 -10.33 -2.56 12.65
CA LEU A 158 -9.01 -3.18 12.50
C LEU A 158 -9.09 -4.63 12.99
N VAL A 159 -8.86 -5.57 12.07
CA VAL A 159 -8.88 -7.01 12.30
C VAL A 159 -7.43 -7.48 12.45
N VAL A 160 -7.07 -7.94 13.64
CA VAL A 160 -5.71 -8.36 14.00
C VAL A 160 -5.71 -9.86 14.31
N PRO A 161 -5.17 -10.70 13.42
CA PRO A 161 -4.98 -12.11 13.71
C PRO A 161 -4.11 -12.34 14.95
N GLU A 162 -4.39 -13.40 15.73
CA GLU A 162 -3.48 -13.78 16.83
C GLU A 162 -2.06 -14.12 16.36
N ALA A 163 -1.92 -14.51 15.09
CA ALA A 163 -0.62 -14.76 14.45
C ALA A 163 0.13 -13.48 14.05
N ALA A 164 -0.52 -12.31 14.09
CA ALA A 164 0.09 -11.04 13.72
C ALA A 164 0.77 -10.38 14.92
N SER A 165 1.93 -9.78 14.68
CA SER A 165 2.67 -8.96 15.65
C SER A 165 2.76 -7.53 15.12
N LEU A 166 1.74 -6.73 15.45
CA LEU A 166 1.67 -5.34 14.96
C LEU A 166 2.84 -4.50 15.45
N ARG A 167 3.49 -3.80 14.51
CA ARG A 167 4.57 -2.86 14.78
C ARG A 167 4.11 -1.63 15.56
N SER A 168 2.90 -1.17 15.27
CA SER A 168 2.22 -0.08 16.00
C SER A 168 1.03 -0.63 16.77
N GLU A 169 0.81 -0.15 17.99
CA GLU A 169 -0.34 -0.57 18.80
C GLU A 169 -1.67 -0.37 18.04
N PRO A 170 -2.66 -1.27 18.19
CA PRO A 170 -3.95 -1.16 17.50
C PRO A 170 -4.63 0.21 17.63
N SER A 171 -4.52 0.84 18.80
CA SER A 171 -5.08 2.19 19.04
C SER A 171 -4.36 3.25 18.23
N ALA A 172 -3.03 3.18 18.08
CA ALA A 172 -2.25 4.14 17.30
C ALA A 172 -2.61 4.04 15.79
N VAL A 173 -2.77 2.82 15.28
CA VAL A 173 -3.26 2.59 13.90
C VAL A 173 -4.63 3.22 13.70
N LEU A 174 -5.58 2.95 14.61
CA LEU A 174 -6.93 3.50 14.53
C LEU A 174 -6.99 5.01 14.75
N ASP A 175 -6.10 5.59 15.57
CA ASP A 175 -5.98 7.05 15.76
C ASP A 175 -5.47 7.72 14.49
N SER A 176 -4.43 7.17 13.87
CA SER A 176 -3.86 7.68 12.61
C SER A 176 -4.91 7.63 11.48
N VAL A 177 -5.62 6.50 11.34
CA VAL A 177 -6.71 6.36 10.35
C VAL A 177 -7.89 7.28 10.65
N ALA A 178 -8.29 7.44 11.91
CA ALA A 178 -9.36 8.36 12.27
C ALA A 178 -8.99 9.82 12.02
N SER A 179 -7.74 10.20 12.31
CA SER A 179 -7.20 11.53 12.02
C SER A 179 -7.20 11.81 10.51
N ALA A 180 -6.82 10.82 9.69
CA ALA A 180 -6.89 10.89 8.24
C ALA A 180 -8.36 11.00 7.75
N GLY A 181 -9.26 10.19 8.28
CA GLY A 181 -10.67 10.20 7.88
C GLY A 181 -11.41 11.48 8.26
N ALA A 182 -11.03 12.16 9.34
CA ALA A 182 -11.58 13.48 9.70
C ALA A 182 -11.13 14.60 8.74
N ARG A 183 -10.10 14.35 7.92
CA ARG A 183 -9.45 15.30 7.00
C ARG A 183 -9.69 14.99 5.53
N LEU A 184 -10.27 13.84 5.23
CA LEU A 184 -10.61 13.39 3.89
C LEU A 184 -12.12 13.51 3.65
N PRO A 185 -12.57 13.48 2.38
CA PRO A 185 -13.99 13.44 2.07
C PRO A 185 -14.69 12.27 2.78
N GLU A 186 -15.96 12.46 3.13
CA GLU A 186 -16.78 11.44 3.80
C GLU A 186 -16.77 10.11 3.02
N SER A 187 -16.73 9.01 3.77
CA SER A 187 -16.84 7.67 3.22
C SER A 187 -18.23 7.43 2.64
N GLU A 188 -18.30 6.79 1.47
CA GLU A 188 -19.57 6.26 0.95
C GLU A 188 -19.99 4.97 1.67
N TYR A 189 -19.14 4.44 2.55
CA TYR A 189 -19.32 3.17 3.24
C TYR A 189 -19.70 3.38 4.71
N GLU A 190 -20.68 2.60 5.17
CA GLU A 190 -21.06 2.55 6.60
C GLU A 190 -19.97 1.89 7.47
N ALA A 191 -19.15 1.02 6.88
CA ALA A 191 -18.06 0.35 7.57
C ALA A 191 -16.87 0.10 6.65
N THR A 192 -15.66 0.31 7.18
CA THR A 192 -14.37 -0.03 6.57
C THR A 192 -13.65 -1.08 7.41
N HIS A 193 -12.98 -2.02 6.74
CA HIS A 193 -12.29 -3.14 7.37
C HIS A 193 -10.81 -3.15 6.97
N LEU A 194 -9.91 -3.06 7.94
CA LEU A 194 -8.46 -3.14 7.74
C LEU A 194 -7.96 -4.44 8.36
N PHE A 195 -7.31 -5.30 7.59
CA PHE A 195 -6.75 -6.56 8.07
C PHE A 195 -5.24 -6.45 8.26
N ALA A 196 -4.73 -6.83 9.42
CA ALA A 196 -3.29 -7.07 9.59
C ALA A 196 -2.91 -8.43 9.00
N ILE A 197 -1.79 -8.49 8.26
CA ILE A 197 -1.25 -9.71 7.67
C ILE A 197 0.08 -10.07 8.32
N PRO A 198 0.24 -11.28 8.89
CA PRO A 198 1.47 -11.73 9.55
C PRO A 198 2.69 -11.78 8.62
N ALA A 199 3.49 -10.71 8.61
CA ALA A 199 4.60 -10.48 7.69
C ALA A 199 5.72 -11.52 7.76
N GLU A 200 5.97 -12.08 8.95
CA GLU A 200 7.04 -13.05 9.18
C GLU A 200 6.74 -14.43 8.56
N SER A 201 5.46 -14.79 8.46
CA SER A 201 5.03 -16.12 8.02
C SER A 201 4.65 -16.17 6.53
N VAL A 202 4.33 -15.02 5.92
CA VAL A 202 3.97 -14.95 4.50
C VAL A 202 4.67 -13.83 3.76
N ARG A 203 5.09 -14.12 2.53
CA ARG A 203 5.54 -13.12 1.57
C ARG A 203 4.33 -12.39 1.02
N THR A 204 4.37 -11.06 1.00
CA THR A 204 3.36 -10.25 0.33
C THR A 204 3.97 -9.56 -0.88
N THR A 205 3.17 -9.29 -1.91
CA THR A 205 3.64 -8.55 -3.10
C THR A 205 3.63 -7.03 -2.91
N ALA A 206 3.10 -6.55 -1.79
CA ALA A 206 2.99 -5.14 -1.43
C ALA A 206 2.97 -4.97 0.10
N GLY A 207 3.18 -3.74 0.57
CA GLY A 207 3.04 -3.37 1.99
C GLY A 207 1.58 -3.44 2.46
N GLY A 208 0.64 -3.18 1.56
CA GLY A 208 -0.78 -3.30 1.76
C GLY A 208 -1.51 -3.52 0.43
N LEU A 209 -2.82 -3.72 0.53
CA LEU A 209 -3.70 -3.76 -0.62
C LEU A 209 -5.14 -3.42 -0.26
N SER A 210 -5.68 -2.44 -0.97
CA SER A 210 -7.10 -2.09 -0.98
C SER A 210 -7.86 -2.80 -2.08
N PHE A 211 -9.11 -3.20 -1.78
CA PHE A 211 -9.95 -3.96 -2.69
C PHE A 211 -10.99 -3.05 -3.35
N ASP A 212 -10.95 -2.92 -4.67
CA ASP A 212 -12.01 -2.22 -5.40
C ASP A 212 -13.40 -2.80 -5.06
N GLY A 213 -14.36 -1.94 -4.74
CA GLY A 213 -15.76 -2.30 -4.53
C GLY A 213 -16.08 -3.01 -3.21
N GLY A 214 -15.17 -3.02 -2.25
CA GLY A 214 -15.43 -3.40 -0.86
C GLY A 214 -14.57 -2.54 0.03
N ALA A 215 -15.15 -1.90 1.04
CA ALA A 215 -14.48 -1.08 2.03
C ALA A 215 -13.53 -1.92 2.89
N THR A 216 -12.49 -2.45 2.27
CA THR A 216 -11.64 -3.50 2.80
C THR A 216 -10.25 -3.33 2.23
N ALA A 217 -9.27 -3.34 3.12
CA ALA A 217 -7.87 -3.43 2.78
C ALA A 217 -7.15 -4.41 3.71
N TRP A 218 -5.99 -4.89 3.30
CA TRP A 218 -5.05 -5.54 4.21
C TRP A 218 -3.72 -4.80 4.20
N VAL A 219 -2.99 -4.84 5.32
CA VAL A 219 -1.69 -4.21 5.50
C VAL A 219 -0.81 -5.19 6.28
N ARG A 220 0.48 -5.26 5.95
CA ARG A 220 1.44 -6.06 6.72
C ARG A 220 1.52 -5.56 8.16
N ASP A 221 1.62 -6.48 9.11
CA ASP A 221 1.71 -6.13 10.52
C ASP A 221 3.03 -5.43 10.91
N ASP A 222 4.07 -5.54 10.09
CA ASP A 222 5.34 -4.80 10.24
C ASP A 222 5.27 -3.31 9.83
N ALA A 223 4.13 -2.85 9.28
CA ALA A 223 3.93 -1.45 8.90
C ALA A 223 3.71 -0.54 10.13
N SER A 224 4.47 0.56 10.19
CA SER A 224 4.40 1.54 11.27
C SER A 224 3.63 2.80 10.87
N VAL A 225 2.92 3.40 11.83
CA VAL A 225 2.17 4.66 11.60
C VAL A 225 3.09 5.88 11.44
N ASP A 226 4.30 5.83 12.00
CA ASP A 226 5.32 6.88 11.92
C ASP A 226 6.32 6.68 10.77
N ALA A 227 6.04 5.75 9.84
CA ALA A 227 6.86 5.54 8.66
C ALA A 227 6.78 6.74 7.69
N ASP A 228 7.81 6.92 6.86
CA ASP A 228 7.84 8.00 5.83
C ASP A 228 6.64 7.89 4.87
N SER A 229 6.15 6.67 4.67
CA SER A 229 4.88 6.36 4.01
C SER A 229 4.08 5.45 4.95
N ASN A 230 3.05 6.03 5.58
CA ASN A 230 2.14 5.30 6.46
C ASN A 230 1.20 4.43 5.62
N VAL A 231 1.53 3.14 5.50
CA VAL A 231 0.79 2.19 4.65
C VAL A 231 -0.66 2.02 5.09
N TRP A 232 -0.96 2.13 6.39
CA TRP A 232 -2.33 2.08 6.90
C TRP A 232 -3.19 3.22 6.32
N VAL A 233 -2.64 4.43 6.34
CA VAL A 233 -3.30 5.61 5.76
C VAL A 233 -3.31 5.54 4.23
N HIS A 234 -2.24 5.04 3.60
CA HIS A 234 -2.17 4.84 2.14
C HIS A 234 -3.35 3.98 1.64
N GLU A 235 -3.53 2.80 2.23
CA GLU A 235 -4.62 1.91 1.86
C GLU A 235 -5.98 2.51 2.21
N TYR A 236 -6.09 3.18 3.36
CA TYR A 236 -7.31 3.89 3.72
C TYR A 236 -7.69 4.98 2.70
N VAL A 237 -6.72 5.73 2.16
CA VAL A 237 -6.96 6.72 1.10
C VAL A 237 -7.48 6.06 -0.18
N HIS A 238 -6.99 4.88 -0.57
CA HIS A 238 -7.57 4.15 -1.70
C HIS A 238 -9.06 3.82 -1.51
N LEU A 239 -9.51 3.58 -0.28
CA LEU A 239 -10.92 3.38 0.05
C LEU A 239 -11.73 4.69 0.02
N ARG A 240 -11.07 5.84 -0.14
CA ARG A 240 -11.68 7.17 -0.31
C ARG A 240 -11.62 7.68 -1.74
N GLN A 241 -11.09 6.90 -2.69
CA GLN A 241 -11.01 7.26 -4.10
C GLN A 241 -12.22 6.69 -4.85
N SER A 242 -13.27 7.50 -5.04
CA SER A 242 -14.51 7.07 -5.69
C SER A 242 -14.54 7.30 -7.21
N TYR A 243 -13.50 7.94 -7.78
CA TYR A 243 -13.43 8.26 -9.20
C TYR A 243 -12.90 7.12 -10.07
N ARG A 244 -13.25 7.17 -11.38
CA ARG A 244 -12.71 6.25 -12.40
C ARG A 244 -11.74 6.99 -13.32
N ALA A 245 -10.44 6.78 -13.10
CA ALA A 245 -9.40 7.42 -13.90
C ALA A 245 -9.28 6.83 -15.33
N SER A 246 -8.95 7.68 -16.29
CA SER A 246 -8.39 7.26 -17.59
C SER A 246 -6.97 6.72 -17.42
N GLU A 247 -6.40 6.13 -18.48
CA GLU A 247 -5.02 5.62 -18.45
C GLU A 247 -4.01 6.74 -18.13
N GLU A 248 -4.13 7.92 -18.77
CA GLU A 248 -3.27 9.08 -18.50
C GLU A 248 -3.39 9.63 -17.06
N MET A 249 -4.49 9.35 -16.36
CA MET A 249 -4.71 9.74 -14.97
C MET A 249 -4.40 8.63 -13.97
N ARG A 250 -3.90 7.47 -14.43
CA ARG A 250 -3.55 6.35 -13.54
C ARG A 250 -2.55 6.74 -12.45
N TRP A 251 -1.62 7.65 -12.75
CA TRP A 251 -0.61 8.10 -11.78
C TRP A 251 -1.25 8.74 -10.55
N PHE A 252 -2.34 9.49 -10.72
CA PHE A 252 -2.94 10.27 -9.64
C PHE A 252 -3.51 9.38 -8.54
N ARG A 253 -3.98 8.18 -8.88
CA ARG A 253 -4.48 7.19 -7.91
C ARG A 253 -3.41 6.81 -6.88
N GLU A 254 -2.26 6.34 -7.32
CA GLU A 254 -1.17 5.94 -6.42
C GLU A 254 -0.48 7.16 -5.81
N ALA A 255 -0.28 8.21 -6.61
CA ALA A 255 0.40 9.42 -6.15
C ALA A 255 -0.35 10.11 -5.01
N SER A 256 -1.69 10.20 -5.10
CA SER A 256 -2.49 10.84 -4.05
C SER A 256 -2.54 9.98 -2.78
N ALA A 257 -2.65 8.65 -2.90
CA ALA A 257 -2.54 7.76 -1.74
C ALA A 257 -1.19 7.91 -1.02
N GLU A 258 -0.09 7.93 -1.78
CA GLU A 258 1.26 8.09 -1.24
C GLU A 258 1.51 9.48 -0.63
N TYR A 259 1.04 10.53 -1.31
CA TYR A 259 1.13 11.90 -0.80
C TYR A 259 0.35 12.05 0.50
N TYR A 260 -0.91 11.60 0.55
CA TYR A 260 -1.75 11.69 1.74
C TYR A 260 -1.27 10.79 2.89
N ALA A 261 -0.66 9.64 2.61
CA ALA A 261 -0.02 8.81 3.63
C ALA A 261 1.04 9.59 4.42
N SER A 262 1.80 10.44 3.74
CA SER A 262 2.82 11.29 4.36
C SER A 262 2.21 12.56 4.96
N TYR A 263 1.38 13.25 4.18
CA TYR A 263 0.78 14.54 4.53
C TYR A 263 -0.16 14.46 5.73
N LEU A 264 -1.02 13.44 5.80
CA LEU A 264 -1.97 13.30 6.92
C LEU A 264 -1.27 12.83 8.19
N SER A 265 -0.20 12.04 8.06
CA SER A 265 0.69 11.69 9.19
C SER A 265 1.45 12.92 9.71
N LEU A 266 1.80 13.86 8.83
CA LEU A 266 2.32 15.17 9.24
C LEU A 266 1.25 15.99 9.99
N GLN A 267 0.01 16.01 9.51
CA GLN A 267 -1.08 16.74 10.19
C GLN A 267 -1.44 16.16 11.56
N SER A 268 -1.23 14.86 11.79
CA SER A 268 -1.51 14.20 13.08
C SER A 268 -0.34 14.27 14.07
N GLY A 269 0.82 14.78 13.65
CA GLY A 269 2.05 14.74 14.45
C GLY A 269 2.76 13.38 14.46
N ASP A 270 2.30 12.41 13.66
CA ASP A 270 2.92 11.08 13.54
C ASP A 270 4.20 11.11 12.68
N LEU A 271 4.39 12.15 11.85
CA LEU A 271 5.54 12.31 10.96
C LEU A 271 6.16 13.70 11.08
N ALA A 272 7.46 13.76 11.37
CA ALA A 272 8.22 15.01 11.40
C ALA A 272 8.29 15.68 10.02
N TYR A 273 8.27 17.02 9.99
CA TYR A 273 8.29 17.80 8.75
C TYR A 273 9.52 17.50 7.87
N GLU A 274 10.70 17.30 8.45
CA GLU A 274 11.92 16.98 7.69
C GLU A 274 11.78 15.64 6.94
N ARG A 275 11.13 14.65 7.57
CA ARG A 275 10.88 13.34 6.96
C ARG A 275 9.85 13.44 5.85
N PHE A 276 8.75 14.16 6.08
CA PHE A 276 7.78 14.50 5.03
C PHE A 276 8.46 15.16 3.83
N ARG A 277 9.29 16.18 4.08
CA ARG A 277 10.06 16.89 3.05
C ARG A 277 10.99 15.96 2.28
N GLY A 278 11.65 15.02 2.96
CA GLY A 278 12.45 13.96 2.34
C GLY A 278 11.65 13.12 1.35
N THR A 279 10.46 12.66 1.75
CA THR A 279 9.55 11.86 0.90
C THR A 279 9.13 12.60 -0.36
N VAL A 280 8.71 13.87 -0.24
CA VAL A 280 8.14 14.62 -1.36
C VAL A 280 9.17 15.34 -2.24
N SER A 281 10.45 15.40 -1.85
CA SER A 281 11.48 16.16 -2.59
C SER A 281 12.40 15.31 -3.45
N THR A 282 12.20 14.00 -3.50
CA THR A 282 13.08 13.10 -4.26
C THR A 282 13.11 13.43 -5.77
N ASP A 283 14.28 13.29 -6.39
CA ASP A 283 14.44 13.35 -7.86
C ASP A 283 14.24 11.98 -8.54
N ALA A 284 13.85 10.95 -7.77
CA ALA A 284 13.59 9.63 -8.31
C ALA A 284 12.52 9.66 -9.42
N HIS A 285 12.91 9.18 -10.60
CA HIS A 285 12.08 9.19 -11.82
C HIS A 285 11.63 10.58 -12.28
N ALA A 286 12.38 11.64 -11.97
CA ALA A 286 12.09 13.00 -12.41
C ALA A 286 11.87 13.10 -13.94
N ASP A 287 12.57 12.28 -14.71
CA ASP A 287 12.51 12.20 -16.17
C ASP A 287 11.25 11.53 -16.73
N ALA A 288 10.41 10.90 -15.90
CA ALA A 288 9.18 10.26 -16.35
C ALA A 288 8.08 11.29 -16.69
N VAL A 289 7.27 11.01 -17.71
CA VAL A 289 6.06 11.79 -18.00
C VAL A 289 4.86 11.11 -17.33
N LEU A 290 4.26 11.76 -16.32
CA LEU A 290 3.19 11.17 -15.51
C LEU A 290 1.93 10.88 -16.32
N SER A 291 1.58 11.72 -17.30
CA SER A 291 0.40 11.46 -18.16
C SER A 291 0.60 10.33 -19.17
N THR A 292 1.78 9.71 -19.25
CA THR A 292 2.11 8.70 -20.26
C THR A 292 2.61 7.40 -19.60
N PRO A 293 1.72 6.57 -19.02
CA PRO A 293 2.12 5.37 -18.28
C PRO A 293 2.94 4.37 -19.08
N THR A 294 2.73 4.30 -20.40
CA THR A 294 3.48 3.42 -21.29
C THR A 294 4.97 3.72 -21.35
N ASN A 295 5.38 4.93 -20.93
CA ASN A 295 6.77 5.39 -20.98
C ASN A 295 7.45 5.31 -19.61
N TRP A 296 6.78 4.82 -18.57
CA TRP A 296 7.39 4.66 -17.27
C TRP A 296 8.39 3.52 -17.28
N SER A 297 9.59 3.78 -16.76
CA SER A 297 10.63 2.76 -16.59
C SER A 297 10.28 1.73 -15.51
N THR A 298 9.37 2.07 -14.60
CA THR A 298 8.95 1.24 -13.47
C THR A 298 7.53 1.61 -13.03
N PRO A 299 6.74 0.66 -12.48
CA PRO A 299 5.47 0.98 -11.83
C PRO A 299 5.61 1.90 -10.60
N LEU A 300 6.82 2.16 -10.11
CA LEU A 300 7.08 3.05 -8.97
C LEU A 300 7.04 4.55 -9.30
N VAL A 301 6.96 4.93 -10.58
CA VAL A 301 6.94 6.34 -11.00
C VAL A 301 5.88 7.15 -10.24
N PRO A 302 4.61 6.70 -10.14
CA PRO A 302 3.59 7.39 -9.36
C PRO A 302 3.90 7.53 -7.87
N TYR A 303 4.61 6.58 -7.26
CA TYR A 303 4.95 6.60 -5.82
C TYR A 303 6.15 7.51 -5.49
N ARG A 304 6.89 7.97 -6.51
CA ARG A 304 8.09 8.80 -6.31
C ARG A 304 7.92 10.20 -6.90
N LYS A 305 7.72 10.30 -8.22
CA LYS A 305 7.50 11.59 -8.88
C LYS A 305 6.12 12.16 -8.55
N GLY A 306 5.13 11.30 -8.34
CA GLY A 306 3.75 11.70 -8.03
C GLY A 306 3.64 12.58 -6.78
N PRO A 307 4.07 12.13 -5.58
CA PRO A 307 4.04 12.92 -4.35
C PRO A 307 4.76 14.26 -4.48
N ARG A 308 5.86 14.31 -5.24
CA ARG A 308 6.55 15.58 -5.53
C ARG A 308 5.69 16.57 -6.31
N VAL A 309 5.04 16.09 -7.37
CA VAL A 309 4.12 16.92 -8.16
C VAL A 309 2.93 17.36 -7.30
N LEU A 310 2.38 16.46 -6.47
CA LEU A 310 1.25 16.78 -5.60
C LEU A 310 1.62 17.73 -4.45
N ALA A 311 2.81 17.61 -3.86
CA ALA A 311 3.29 18.54 -2.84
C ALA A 311 3.53 19.95 -3.40
N SER A 312 4.08 20.05 -4.62
CA SER A 312 4.20 21.34 -5.30
C SER A 312 2.83 21.91 -5.67
N LEU A 313 1.92 21.07 -6.15
CA LEU A 313 0.57 21.48 -6.51
C LEU A 313 -0.21 21.97 -5.28
N ASP A 314 -0.14 21.26 -4.16
CA ASP A 314 -0.79 21.64 -2.92
C ASP A 314 -0.27 23.00 -2.42
N ALA A 315 1.05 23.19 -2.39
CA ALA A 315 1.65 24.46 -2.04
C ALA A 315 1.20 25.61 -2.96
N SER A 316 1.14 25.38 -4.27
CA SER A 316 0.65 26.38 -5.23
C SER A 316 -0.85 26.71 -5.03
N ILE A 317 -1.68 25.72 -4.71
CA ILE A 317 -3.10 25.94 -4.38
C ILE A 317 -3.23 26.74 -3.08
N HIS A 318 -2.45 26.38 -2.06
CA HIS A 318 -2.42 27.06 -0.78
C HIS A 318 -2.04 28.54 -0.98
N GLU A 319 -0.98 28.83 -1.74
CA GLU A 319 -0.56 30.21 -2.04
C GLU A 319 -1.62 30.98 -2.86
N ALA A 320 -2.16 30.38 -3.93
CA ALA A 320 -3.14 31.02 -4.81
C ALA A 320 -4.46 31.36 -4.09
N THR A 321 -4.78 30.63 -3.02
CA THR A 321 -6.03 30.80 -2.27
C THR A 321 -5.84 31.43 -0.90
N GLY A 322 -4.62 31.85 -0.55
CA GLY A 322 -4.32 32.41 0.77
C GLY A 322 -4.52 31.41 1.91
N GLY A 323 -4.40 30.11 1.63
CA GLY A 323 -4.60 29.01 2.57
C GLY A 323 -6.06 28.62 2.81
N GLU A 324 -7.00 29.12 2.00
CA GLU A 324 -8.42 28.74 2.11
C GLU A 324 -8.72 27.35 1.50
N ARG A 325 -7.86 26.87 0.59
CA ARG A 325 -8.03 25.56 -0.09
C ARG A 325 -6.69 24.85 -0.19
N THR A 326 -6.77 23.53 -0.31
CA THR A 326 -5.63 22.62 -0.48
C THR A 326 -5.93 21.62 -1.58
N LEU A 327 -5.00 20.69 -1.82
CA LEU A 327 -5.20 19.52 -2.66
C LEU A 327 -6.39 18.68 -2.19
N THR A 328 -6.76 18.71 -0.90
CA THR A 328 -7.97 18.04 -0.39
C THR A 328 -9.21 18.56 -1.10
N THR A 329 -9.30 19.87 -1.36
CA THR A 329 -10.42 20.46 -2.12
C THR A 329 -10.44 19.98 -3.58
N VAL A 330 -9.28 19.73 -4.20
CA VAL A 330 -9.20 19.10 -5.52
C VAL A 330 -9.67 17.65 -5.44
N PHE A 331 -9.23 16.91 -4.43
CA PHE A 331 -9.57 15.51 -4.23
C PHE A 331 -11.09 15.31 -4.01
N GLU A 332 -11.74 16.18 -3.23
CA GLU A 332 -13.20 16.26 -3.09
C GLU A 332 -13.91 16.40 -4.45
N ARG A 333 -13.46 17.35 -5.28
CA ARG A 333 -14.07 17.60 -6.60
C ARG A 333 -13.80 16.48 -7.60
N VAL A 334 -12.63 15.85 -7.50
CA VAL A 334 -12.28 14.67 -8.30
C VAL A 334 -13.18 13.49 -7.95
N ASN A 335 -13.42 13.24 -6.66
CA ASN A 335 -14.36 12.22 -6.20
C ASN A 335 -15.79 12.51 -6.66
N ALA A 336 -16.20 13.77 -6.68
CA ALA A 336 -17.52 14.20 -7.15
C ALA A 336 -17.66 14.23 -8.69
N HIS A 337 -16.58 13.95 -9.45
CA HIS A 337 -16.60 14.02 -10.91
C HIS A 337 -17.39 12.85 -11.51
N GLU A 338 -18.46 13.15 -12.23
CA GLU A 338 -19.25 12.13 -12.93
C GLU A 338 -18.53 11.63 -14.19
N GLY A 339 -18.39 10.31 -14.29
CA GLY A 339 -17.84 9.66 -15.47
C GLY A 339 -16.37 9.28 -15.33
N ARG A 340 -15.64 9.31 -16.45
CA ARG A 340 -14.22 8.92 -16.47
C ARG A 340 -13.36 10.18 -16.35
N LEU A 341 -12.59 10.29 -15.29
CA LEU A 341 -11.65 11.38 -15.06
C LEU A 341 -10.49 11.29 -16.04
N ASP A 342 -10.45 12.20 -17.00
CA ASP A 342 -9.31 12.42 -17.88
C ASP A 342 -8.47 13.62 -17.43
N TYR A 343 -7.32 13.83 -18.07
CA TYR A 343 -6.39 14.87 -17.65
C TYR A 343 -6.98 16.27 -17.80
N GLU A 344 -7.73 16.53 -18.88
CA GLU A 344 -8.34 17.85 -19.10
C GLU A 344 -9.37 18.15 -18.01
N SER A 345 -10.21 17.18 -17.64
CA SER A 345 -11.15 17.32 -16.54
C SER A 345 -10.45 17.58 -15.21
N PHE A 346 -9.36 16.86 -14.93
CA PHE A 346 -8.55 17.08 -13.72
C PHE A 346 -7.92 18.48 -13.71
N ARG A 347 -7.37 18.92 -14.83
CA ARG A 347 -6.80 20.27 -15.00
C ARG A 347 -7.85 21.35 -14.79
N GLU A 348 -9.05 21.19 -15.35
CA GLU A 348 -10.17 22.11 -15.14
C GLU A 348 -10.52 22.24 -13.66
N ILE A 349 -10.63 21.11 -12.93
CA ILE A 349 -10.87 21.10 -11.48
C ILE A 349 -9.78 21.89 -10.74
N VAL A 350 -8.50 21.65 -11.05
CA VAL A 350 -7.38 22.35 -10.41
C VAL A 350 -7.48 23.87 -10.64
N VAL A 351 -7.76 24.29 -11.87
CA VAL A 351 -7.91 25.72 -12.22
C VAL A 351 -9.10 26.37 -11.51
N GLU A 352 -10.20 25.65 -11.34
CA GLU A 352 -11.37 26.16 -10.60
C GLU A 352 -11.15 26.23 -9.08
N VAL A 353 -10.33 25.33 -8.53
CA VAL A 353 -9.94 25.35 -7.11
C VAL A 353 -8.93 26.48 -6.84
N SER A 354 -8.05 26.76 -7.80
CA SER A 354 -6.98 27.74 -7.69
C SER A 354 -7.10 28.83 -8.77
N ASP A 355 -6.22 28.80 -9.77
CA ASP A 355 -6.24 29.68 -10.94
C ASP A 355 -5.52 29.07 -12.16
N ARG A 356 -5.45 29.83 -13.25
CA ARG A 356 -4.86 29.36 -14.52
C ARG A 356 -3.36 29.11 -14.44
N SER A 357 -2.63 29.89 -13.63
CA SER A 357 -1.18 29.74 -13.53
C SER A 357 -0.79 28.41 -12.89
N VAL A 358 -1.54 27.97 -11.87
CA VAL A 358 -1.40 26.64 -11.27
C VAL A 358 -1.71 25.53 -12.29
N GLY A 359 -2.71 25.73 -13.15
CA GLY A 359 -3.01 24.80 -14.26
C GLY A 359 -1.90 24.72 -15.31
N ASP A 360 -1.23 25.82 -15.61
CA ASP A 360 -0.11 25.84 -16.55
C ASP A 360 1.14 25.14 -15.98
N ASP A 361 1.38 25.28 -14.67
CA ASP A 361 2.41 24.52 -13.96
C ASP A 361 2.08 23.02 -13.92
N LEU A 362 0.81 22.65 -13.72
CA LEU A 362 0.37 21.26 -13.80
C LEU A 362 0.68 20.64 -15.17
N ASP A 363 0.38 21.36 -16.26
CA ASP A 363 0.73 20.92 -17.62
C ASP A 363 2.22 20.67 -17.76
N ARG A 364 3.04 21.59 -17.25
CA ARG A 364 4.49 21.45 -17.28
C ARG A 364 4.95 20.19 -16.55
N TYR A 365 4.46 19.91 -15.35
CA TYR A 365 5.02 18.85 -14.50
C TYR A 365 4.41 17.46 -14.71
N VAL A 366 3.18 17.39 -15.22
CA VAL A 366 2.51 16.11 -15.51
C VAL A 366 2.76 15.65 -16.95
N ARG A 367 2.79 16.57 -17.92
CA ARG A 367 2.89 16.25 -19.36
C ARG A 367 4.31 16.32 -19.92
N THR A 368 5.29 16.70 -19.10
CA THR A 368 6.70 16.75 -19.49
C THR A 368 7.60 16.07 -18.47
N THR A 369 8.89 16.00 -18.77
CA THR A 369 9.93 15.46 -17.89
C THR A 369 10.40 16.47 -16.84
N ALA A 370 9.81 17.67 -16.78
CA ALA A 370 10.14 18.64 -15.75
C ALA A 370 9.74 18.11 -14.36
N ALA A 371 10.57 18.42 -13.35
CA ALA A 371 10.27 18.18 -11.95
C ALA A 371 9.97 19.54 -11.27
N PRO A 372 8.89 19.65 -10.48
CA PRO A 372 8.61 20.88 -9.77
C PRO A 372 9.56 21.08 -8.58
N PRO A 373 9.84 22.34 -8.20
CA PRO A 373 10.39 22.61 -6.88
C PRO A 373 9.33 22.30 -5.81
N VAL A 374 9.77 21.83 -4.65
CA VAL A 374 8.90 21.68 -3.48
C VAL A 374 9.31 22.76 -2.48
N PRO A 375 8.48 23.79 -2.23
CA PRO A 375 8.83 24.88 -1.33
C PRO A 375 9.19 24.39 0.06
N ASP A 376 10.27 24.91 0.64
CA ASP A 376 10.62 24.66 2.03
C ASP A 376 9.95 25.70 2.94
N ARG A 377 8.63 25.60 3.03
CA ARG A 377 7.78 26.53 3.79
C ARG A 377 6.68 25.73 4.50
N PRO A 378 6.91 25.33 5.77
CA PRO A 378 5.97 24.53 6.55
C PRO A 378 4.51 24.97 6.47
N ALA A 379 4.26 26.28 6.61
CA ALA A 379 2.90 26.84 6.57
C ALA A 379 2.08 26.49 5.31
N LEU A 380 2.73 26.21 4.17
CA LEU A 380 2.06 25.81 2.91
C LEU A 380 1.52 24.39 2.94
N TYR A 381 1.90 23.58 3.93
CA TYR A 381 1.47 22.19 4.09
C TYR A 381 0.52 22.01 5.27
N THR A 382 -0.09 23.09 5.76
CA THR A 382 -1.14 23.04 6.78
C THR A 382 -2.50 22.86 6.12
N GLN A 383 -3.37 22.02 6.69
CA GLN A 383 -4.70 21.78 6.12
C GLN A 383 -5.73 22.79 6.61
N TYR A 384 -5.90 22.90 7.93
CA TYR A 384 -6.92 23.74 8.54
C TYR A 384 -6.29 24.83 9.43
N PRO A 385 -6.80 26.07 9.39
CA PRO A 385 -6.24 27.16 10.21
C PRO A 385 -6.30 26.93 11.72
N GLY A 386 -7.22 26.08 12.20
CA GLY A 386 -7.42 25.82 13.64
C GLY A 386 -6.72 24.57 14.16
N ASP A 387 -6.01 23.82 13.30
CA ASP A 387 -5.24 22.65 13.72
C ASP A 387 -3.96 23.09 14.44
N ASP A 388 -3.46 22.22 15.32
CA ASP A 388 -2.22 22.35 16.10
C ASP A 388 -1.47 21.01 15.97
N PRO A 389 -0.71 20.80 14.88
CA PRO A 389 -0.11 19.50 14.56
C PRO A 389 1.03 19.07 15.49
N ASP A 390 1.76 20.01 16.09
CA ASP A 390 2.86 19.71 17.01
C ASP A 390 2.46 19.74 18.50
N GLY A 391 1.23 20.20 18.80
CA GLY A 391 0.62 20.14 20.11
C GLY A 391 1.21 21.15 21.10
N ASP A 392 1.80 22.23 20.61
CA ASP A 392 2.43 23.26 21.46
C ASP A 392 1.44 24.32 21.95
N GLY A 393 0.20 24.28 21.47
CA GLY A 393 -0.90 25.16 21.83
C GLY A 393 -1.10 26.36 20.90
N LEU A 394 -0.31 26.50 19.84
CA LEU A 394 -0.52 27.46 18.76
C LEU A 394 -1.23 26.78 17.58
N THR A 395 -2.25 27.45 17.04
CA THR A 395 -2.89 26.98 15.82
C THR A 395 -2.09 27.37 14.58
N ASN A 396 -2.25 26.62 13.49
CA ASN A 396 -1.68 26.93 12.17
C ASN A 396 -1.90 28.40 11.75
N ALA A 397 -3.05 29.00 12.08
CA ALA A 397 -3.34 30.39 11.81
C ALA A 397 -2.49 31.36 12.63
N GLU A 398 -2.28 31.06 13.90
CA GLU A 398 -1.46 31.85 14.83
C GLU A 398 0.01 31.76 14.45
N GLU A 399 0.50 30.58 14.13
CA GLU A 399 1.87 30.36 13.72
C GLU A 399 2.19 31.01 12.39
N ARG A 400 1.26 30.93 11.42
CA ARG A 400 1.38 31.67 10.16
C ARG A 400 1.44 33.18 10.40
N ALA A 401 0.69 33.71 11.38
CA ALA A 401 0.74 35.12 11.73
C ALA A 401 2.05 35.49 12.46
N ALA A 402 2.61 34.57 13.24
CA ALA A 402 3.87 34.73 13.97
C ALA A 402 5.12 34.48 13.09
N GLY A 403 4.97 33.74 11.99
CA GLY A 403 6.09 33.26 11.16
C GLY A 403 6.85 32.09 11.78
N THR A 404 6.21 31.30 12.64
CA THR A 404 6.76 30.09 13.29
C THR A 404 6.43 28.83 12.49
N ASN A 405 6.88 27.66 12.97
CA ASN A 405 6.78 26.40 12.23
C ASN A 405 5.68 25.48 12.80
N PRO A 406 4.58 25.24 12.08
CA PRO A 406 3.42 24.42 12.51
C PRO A 406 3.64 22.95 12.78
N PHE A 407 4.88 22.50 12.71
CA PHE A 407 5.24 21.10 12.89
C PHE A 407 6.43 20.94 13.84
N VAL A 408 6.81 21.99 14.57
CA VAL A 408 7.93 22.00 15.52
C VAL A 408 7.57 22.86 16.72
N ALA A 409 7.30 22.20 17.84
CA ALA A 409 6.90 22.86 19.07
C ALA A 409 7.86 23.98 19.48
N ASP A 410 7.32 25.18 19.65
CA ASP A 410 8.09 26.35 20.04
C ASP A 410 8.38 26.32 21.55
N ALA A 411 9.66 26.41 21.92
CA ALA A 411 10.13 26.24 23.30
C ALA A 411 9.59 27.26 24.35
N ASP A 412 8.78 28.23 23.94
CA ASP A 412 8.30 29.36 24.76
C ASP A 412 6.76 29.55 24.77
N SER A 413 5.94 28.64 24.22
CA SER A 413 4.48 28.86 24.09
C SER A 413 3.72 29.07 25.42
N ALA A 414 4.35 28.81 26.57
CA ALA A 414 3.82 29.12 27.90
C ALA A 414 4.03 30.58 28.37
N SER A 415 4.64 31.48 27.58
CA SER A 415 4.82 32.89 27.98
C SER A 415 4.37 33.86 26.88
N ALA A 416 3.06 33.95 26.68
CA ALA A 416 2.44 35.10 26.03
C ALA A 416 2.75 36.37 26.85
N GLY A 417 3.75 37.15 26.45
CA GLY A 417 4.25 38.20 27.32
C GLY A 417 5.09 39.34 26.74
N ASP A 418 5.48 39.38 25.46
CA ASP A 418 6.11 40.58 24.86
C ASP A 418 6.35 40.43 23.36
N GLY A 419 5.90 41.43 22.60
CA GLY A 419 5.97 41.46 21.14
C GLY A 419 7.39 41.67 20.61
N HIS A 420 8.13 40.58 20.42
CA HIS A 420 9.27 40.51 19.51
C HIS A 420 9.10 39.38 18.49
N PRO A 421 9.49 39.57 17.22
CA PRO A 421 9.39 38.54 16.20
C PRO A 421 10.43 37.46 16.49
N ARG A 422 9.98 36.23 16.77
CA ARG A 422 10.86 35.07 16.88
C ARG A 422 11.05 34.48 15.48
N THR A 423 12.14 34.88 14.82
CA THR A 423 12.62 34.18 13.63
C THR A 423 13.28 32.88 14.08
N ASN A 424 12.80 31.72 13.61
CA ASN A 424 13.60 30.51 13.65
C ASN A 424 14.70 30.65 12.57
N GLY A 425 15.86 31.14 13.00
CA GLY A 425 17.03 31.36 12.17
C GLY A 425 18.12 30.35 12.50
N SER A 426 18.34 29.42 11.56
CA SER A 426 19.63 28.77 11.28
C SER A 426 20.42 28.20 12.45
N ALA A 427 20.47 26.86 12.53
CA ALA A 427 21.56 26.17 13.20
C ALA A 427 22.90 26.65 12.60
N ALA A 428 23.70 27.31 13.45
CA ALA A 428 24.94 27.97 13.09
C ALA A 428 26.07 26.96 12.86
N GLU A 429 26.85 27.20 11.80
CA GLU A 429 28.23 26.71 11.69
C GLU A 429 29.20 27.63 12.45
N ASP A 430 30.20 26.96 13.03
CA ASP A 430 31.60 27.35 13.24
C ASP A 430 32.08 28.00 14.56
N GLY A 431 33.01 27.28 15.21
CA GLY A 431 34.30 27.86 15.60
C GLY A 431 34.62 27.96 17.09
N GLY A 432 35.26 26.94 17.66
CA GLY A 432 35.86 27.03 18.99
C GLY A 432 36.86 25.90 19.27
N GLU A 433 38.08 26.05 18.75
CA GLU A 433 39.25 25.24 19.11
C GLU A 433 39.48 25.22 20.63
N THR A 434 39.67 24.03 21.21
CA THR A 434 40.70 23.82 22.24
C THR A 434 41.32 22.44 22.05
N ASP A 435 42.63 22.49 21.96
CA ASP A 435 43.65 21.48 22.10
C ASP A 435 43.56 20.71 23.44
N ASP A 436 43.52 19.38 23.40
CA ASP A 436 44.42 18.59 24.26
C ASP A 436 44.64 17.17 23.71
N SER A 437 45.91 16.80 23.79
CA SER A 437 46.59 15.61 23.30
C SER A 437 46.37 14.35 24.14
N GLY A 438 46.45 13.18 23.49
CA GLY A 438 46.59 11.90 24.20
C GLY A 438 46.58 10.67 23.30
N GLU A 439 47.67 10.43 22.57
CA GLU A 439 47.97 9.10 22.01
C GLU A 439 48.11 8.07 23.14
N THR A 440 47.59 6.86 22.95
CA THR A 440 48.34 5.61 23.21
C THR A 440 47.78 4.46 22.39
N ASP A 441 48.74 3.74 21.83
CA ASP A 441 48.76 2.42 21.25
C ASP A 441 48.32 1.32 22.22
N ASP A 442 47.66 0.26 21.73
CA ASP A 442 48.12 -1.10 22.00
C ASP A 442 47.56 -2.10 20.98
N SER A 443 48.41 -3.07 20.66
CA SER A 443 48.23 -4.14 19.70
C SER A 443 48.31 -5.47 20.46
N GLY A 444 47.43 -6.42 20.17
CA GLY A 444 47.41 -7.71 20.87
C GLY A 444 46.83 -8.83 20.03
N GLU A 445 47.72 -9.53 19.32
CA GLU A 445 47.51 -10.75 18.52
C GLU A 445 47.52 -12.02 19.41
N VAL A 446 47.07 -13.15 18.82
CA VAL A 446 47.26 -14.60 19.11
C VAL A 446 46.17 -15.33 19.94
N SER A 447 45.67 -16.54 19.65
CA SER A 447 45.90 -17.56 18.60
C SER A 447 44.90 -18.74 18.77
N ASP A 448 44.44 -19.30 17.63
CA ASP A 448 44.22 -20.71 17.21
C ASP A 448 43.75 -21.81 18.20
N VAL A 449 42.68 -22.53 17.81
CA VAL A 449 42.68 -24.02 17.76
C VAL A 449 41.83 -24.53 16.58
N ASP A 450 42.51 -25.15 15.62
CA ASP A 450 41.97 -25.93 14.49
C ASP A 450 41.22 -27.20 14.90
N GLY A 451 40.21 -27.54 14.10
CA GLY A 451 39.51 -28.82 14.10
C GLY A 451 38.96 -29.19 12.72
N GLU A 452 39.81 -29.22 11.69
CA GLU A 452 39.43 -29.67 10.34
C GLU A 452 39.23 -31.22 10.25
N ARG A 453 38.20 -31.66 9.50
CA ARG A 453 38.31 -32.36 8.18
C ARG A 453 37.19 -33.38 7.91
N SER A 454 36.35 -33.08 6.92
CA SER A 454 36.20 -33.82 5.64
C SER A 454 35.08 -33.14 4.83
N GLY A 455 35.23 -32.62 3.61
CA GLY A 455 36.30 -32.72 2.63
C GLY A 455 35.70 -32.93 1.23
N SER A 456 35.32 -31.83 0.55
CA SER A 456 35.33 -31.76 -0.91
C SER A 456 35.64 -30.33 -1.32
N ASN A 457 36.86 -30.18 -1.84
CA ASN A 457 37.54 -28.95 -2.17
C ASN A 457 37.01 -28.41 -3.51
N ASP A 458 36.42 -27.21 -3.49
CA ASP A 458 36.60 -26.22 -4.55
C ASP A 458 36.81 -24.87 -3.84
N ALA A 459 37.91 -24.21 -4.20
CA ALA A 459 38.51 -23.13 -3.44
C ALA A 459 37.83 -21.79 -3.68
N ALA A 460 36.92 -21.44 -2.77
CA ALA A 460 36.77 -20.11 -2.19
C ALA A 460 35.85 -20.31 -0.97
N GLY A 461 36.37 -20.17 0.26
CA GLY A 461 35.54 -20.29 1.47
C GLY A 461 34.42 -19.26 1.42
N ASP A 462 33.24 -19.60 1.91
CA ASP A 462 32.09 -18.74 2.16
C ASP A 462 31.90 -18.86 3.68
N THR A 463 32.46 -17.92 4.44
CA THR A 463 32.67 -18.06 5.88
C THR A 463 31.39 -17.82 6.68
N ASP A 464 30.44 -17.07 6.14
CA ASP A 464 29.16 -16.76 6.77
C ASP A 464 27.94 -17.43 6.10
N ASP A 465 28.17 -18.23 5.04
CA ASP A 465 27.19 -19.02 4.30
C ASP A 465 26.11 -18.15 3.61
N ASP A 466 26.45 -16.95 3.14
CA ASP A 466 25.53 -16.03 2.48
C ASP A 466 25.38 -16.23 0.96
N GLY A 467 26.26 -17.06 0.38
CA GLY A 467 26.31 -17.39 -1.04
C GLY A 467 27.40 -16.68 -1.84
N LEU A 468 28.21 -15.82 -1.22
CA LEU A 468 29.46 -15.29 -1.79
C LEU A 468 30.65 -15.97 -1.14
N SER A 469 31.74 -16.10 -1.89
CA SER A 469 32.99 -16.53 -1.27
C SER A 469 33.71 -15.36 -0.62
N ASP A 470 34.46 -15.59 0.46
CA ASP A 470 35.31 -14.61 1.16
C ASP A 470 36.21 -13.81 0.20
N ALA A 471 36.63 -14.47 -0.90
CA ALA A 471 37.42 -13.83 -1.94
C ALA A 471 36.60 -12.84 -2.78
N THR A 472 35.38 -13.20 -3.15
CA THR A 472 34.40 -12.32 -3.82
C THR A 472 33.99 -11.17 -2.91
N GLU A 473 33.76 -11.45 -1.63
CA GLU A 473 33.36 -10.44 -0.65
C GLU A 473 34.43 -9.37 -0.45
N ARG A 474 35.69 -9.79 -0.28
CA ARG A 474 36.83 -8.85 -0.24
C ARG A 474 36.98 -8.03 -1.53
N GLU A 475 36.57 -8.54 -2.69
CA GLU A 475 36.59 -7.79 -3.94
C GLU A 475 35.42 -6.80 -4.05
N LEU A 476 34.27 -7.12 -3.44
CA LEU A 476 33.08 -6.28 -3.42
C LEU A 476 33.07 -5.25 -2.27
N GLY A 477 33.96 -5.42 -1.29
CA GLY A 477 34.06 -4.55 -0.12
C GLY A 477 33.11 -4.94 1.01
N THR A 478 32.59 -6.17 0.99
CA THR A 478 31.77 -6.78 2.05
C THR A 478 32.64 -7.51 3.07
N ASP A 479 32.07 -7.84 4.23
CA ASP A 479 32.75 -8.47 5.37
C ASP A 479 32.51 -9.99 5.39
N PRO A 480 33.53 -10.84 5.11
CA PRO A 480 33.37 -12.29 5.01
C PRO A 480 32.86 -13.03 6.24
N GLU A 481 32.80 -12.36 7.40
CA GLU A 481 32.27 -12.94 8.63
C GLU A 481 30.82 -12.49 8.91
N ARG A 482 30.17 -11.75 8.00
CA ARG A 482 28.86 -11.13 8.19
C ARG A 482 27.95 -11.26 6.97
N VAL A 483 26.92 -12.11 7.11
CA VAL A 483 25.89 -12.36 6.09
C VAL A 483 25.29 -11.09 5.47
N ASP A 484 25.25 -9.98 6.22
CA ASP A 484 24.74 -8.68 5.81
C ASP A 484 25.71 -7.59 6.32
N THR A 485 26.51 -7.05 5.40
CA THR A 485 27.59 -6.10 5.71
C THR A 485 27.05 -4.77 6.19
N ASP A 486 25.99 -4.24 5.58
CA ASP A 486 25.50 -2.87 5.84
C ASP A 486 24.32 -2.79 6.83
N GLY A 487 23.79 -3.95 7.21
CA GLY A 487 22.83 -4.17 8.28
C GLY A 487 21.42 -3.70 7.95
N ASP A 488 20.97 -3.87 6.70
CA ASP A 488 19.65 -3.49 6.22
C ASP A 488 18.63 -4.65 6.19
N GLY A 489 19.07 -5.88 6.44
CA GLY A 489 18.27 -7.10 6.45
C GLY A 489 18.30 -7.94 5.16
N TYR A 490 19.08 -7.56 4.16
CA TYR A 490 19.38 -8.38 2.98
C TYR A 490 20.82 -8.89 3.06
N GLY A 491 21.04 -10.18 2.79
CA GLY A 491 22.40 -10.71 2.80
C GLY A 491 23.19 -10.34 1.55
N ASP A 492 24.50 -10.15 1.66
CA ASP A 492 25.35 -9.57 0.62
C ASP A 492 25.29 -10.38 -0.68
N GLY A 493 25.34 -11.70 -0.60
CA GLY A 493 25.17 -12.60 -1.75
C GLY A 493 23.82 -12.50 -2.41
N ARG A 494 22.79 -12.20 -1.64
CA ARG A 494 21.43 -11.98 -2.14
C ARG A 494 21.30 -10.67 -2.88
N GLU A 495 22.01 -9.65 -2.41
CA GLU A 495 22.07 -8.33 -3.02
C GLU A 495 22.86 -8.35 -4.31
N VAL A 496 23.99 -9.04 -4.34
CA VAL A 496 24.77 -9.28 -5.57
C VAL A 496 23.95 -10.04 -6.61
N ASP A 497 23.25 -11.11 -6.22
CA ASP A 497 22.34 -11.85 -7.11
C ASP A 497 21.16 -10.98 -7.62
N ALA A 498 20.71 -10.03 -6.81
CA ALA A 498 19.70 -9.06 -7.20
C ALA A 498 20.29 -7.93 -8.06
N GLY A 499 21.60 -7.69 -8.04
CA GLY A 499 22.28 -6.58 -8.70
C GLY A 499 22.18 -5.26 -7.92
N THR A 500 21.96 -5.32 -6.60
CA THR A 500 22.09 -4.20 -5.66
C THR A 500 23.51 -4.14 -5.09
N ASP A 501 23.83 -3.07 -4.35
CA ASP A 501 25.18 -2.81 -3.81
C ASP A 501 25.23 -3.29 -2.35
N PRO A 502 25.93 -4.39 -2.03
CA PRO A 502 25.90 -5.02 -0.70
C PRO A 502 26.67 -4.24 0.39
N THR A 503 27.22 -3.07 0.04
CA THR A 503 27.92 -2.20 1.00
C THR A 503 27.10 -0.96 1.36
N ARG A 504 25.86 -0.87 0.87
CA ARG A 504 24.97 0.27 1.06
C ARG A 504 23.52 -0.17 1.26
N ARG A 505 23.00 0.16 2.45
CA ARG A 505 21.61 -0.10 2.85
C ARG A 505 20.62 0.01 1.70
N THR A 506 20.23 -1.14 1.20
CA THR A 506 19.20 -1.37 0.20
C THR A 506 17.82 -1.19 0.84
N ASN A 507 17.14 -0.12 0.43
CA ASN A 507 15.72 0.03 0.76
C ASN A 507 14.92 -1.16 0.17
N PRO A 508 13.94 -1.74 0.89
CA PRO A 508 13.16 -2.88 0.43
C PRO A 508 12.61 -2.74 -0.99
N VAL A 509 12.24 -1.52 -1.39
CA VAL A 509 11.72 -1.20 -2.73
C VAL A 509 12.78 -1.38 -3.84
N ALA A 510 14.06 -1.13 -3.55
CA ALA A 510 15.18 -1.29 -4.51
C ALA A 510 15.51 -2.77 -4.76
N PHE A 511 15.52 -3.60 -3.71
CA PHE A 511 15.70 -5.05 -3.82
C PHE A 511 14.62 -5.70 -4.70
N TRP A 512 13.36 -5.27 -4.56
CA TRP A 512 12.24 -5.74 -5.36
C TRP A 512 12.30 -5.30 -6.83
N ALA A 513 12.71 -4.06 -7.11
CA ALA A 513 12.87 -3.55 -8.48
C ALA A 513 13.93 -4.33 -9.27
N ALA A 514 15.01 -4.73 -8.60
CA ALA A 514 16.12 -5.46 -9.21
C ALA A 514 15.71 -6.92 -9.57
N ARG A 515 14.93 -7.59 -8.70
CA ARG A 515 14.39 -8.94 -8.96
C ARG A 515 13.37 -9.00 -10.10
N VAL A 516 12.54 -7.96 -10.28
CA VAL A 516 11.59 -7.86 -11.41
C VAL A 516 12.35 -7.81 -12.74
N LEU A 517 13.46 -7.07 -12.80
CA LEU A 517 14.33 -6.99 -13.99
C LEU A 517 15.03 -8.32 -14.29
N THR A 518 15.49 -9.05 -13.28
CA THR A 518 16.13 -10.37 -13.46
C THR A 518 15.12 -11.39 -13.98
N SER A 519 13.88 -11.41 -13.46
CA SER A 519 12.83 -12.31 -13.95
C SER A 519 12.33 -11.96 -15.37
N LEU A 520 12.28 -10.68 -15.73
CA LEU A 520 11.95 -10.23 -17.10
C LEU A 520 13.01 -10.66 -18.12
N LYS A 521 14.31 -10.61 -17.75
CA LYS A 521 15.40 -11.12 -18.60
C LYS A 521 15.31 -12.63 -18.82
N SER A 522 14.94 -13.41 -17.79
CA SER A 522 14.75 -14.87 -17.92
C SER A 522 13.57 -15.24 -18.83
N VAL A 523 12.47 -14.48 -18.78
CA VAL A 523 11.28 -14.69 -19.63
C VAL A 523 11.56 -14.33 -21.10
N VAL A 524 12.33 -13.26 -21.35
CA VAL A 524 12.75 -12.88 -22.71
C VAL A 524 13.76 -13.88 -23.28
N SER A 525 14.65 -14.45 -22.44
CA SER A 525 15.61 -15.46 -22.89
C SER A 525 14.97 -16.82 -23.21
N ALA A 526 13.86 -17.17 -22.55
CA ALA A 526 13.10 -18.39 -22.84
C ALA A 526 12.27 -18.29 -24.14
N ALA A 527 11.91 -17.07 -24.58
CA ALA A 527 11.17 -16.84 -25.82
C ALA A 527 12.05 -16.83 -27.09
N ALA A 528 13.38 -16.78 -26.95
CA ALA A 528 14.31 -16.61 -28.06
C ALA A 528 14.91 -17.94 -28.61
N VAL A 529 14.55 -19.10 -28.06
CA VAL A 529 15.11 -20.40 -28.51
C VAL A 529 14.00 -21.40 -28.84
N GLY A 530 13.50 -21.33 -30.08
CA GLY A 530 12.66 -22.35 -30.70
C GLY A 530 13.02 -22.49 -32.19
N PRO A 531 13.13 -23.71 -32.75
CA PRO A 531 14.19 -24.04 -33.71
C PRO A 531 13.84 -23.77 -35.17
N VAL A 532 14.91 -23.54 -35.94
CA VAL A 532 14.98 -23.50 -37.40
C VAL A 532 14.99 -24.92 -37.99
N GLY A 533 14.25 -25.14 -39.08
CA GLY A 533 14.36 -26.29 -40.01
C GLY A 533 13.23 -27.32 -39.86
N ALA A 534 12.61 -27.86 -40.91
CA ALA A 534 12.92 -27.89 -42.35
C ALA A 534 11.62 -27.94 -43.18
#